data_AF-A0AA96FTN1-F1
#
_entry.id   AF-A0AA96FTN1-F1
#
_cell.length_a   1.000
_cell.length_b   1.000
_cell.length_c   1.000
_cell.angle_alpha   90.00
_cell.angle_beta   90.00
_cell.angle_gamma   90.00
#
_symmetry.space_group_name_H-M   'P 1'
#
loop_
_entity.id
_entity.type
_entity.pdbx_description
1 polymer ?
#
loop_
_entity_poly.entity_id
_entity_poly.type
_entity_poly.pdbx_seq_one_letter_code
_entity_poly.pdbx_strand_id
1 'polypeptide(L)' 'MGDHVHVRVSQELSVSEEGELVEHSRCQCGATFTRVFDADDGEPEHPGRS' A
#
# COMPACT_ATOMS: atom_id res chain seq x y z
N MET A 1 -2.80 -17.76 26.15
CA MET A 1 -1.87 -17.65 25.00
C MET A 1 -2.60 -16.84 23.95
N GLY A 2 -2.13 -15.63 23.64
CA GLY A 2 -2.80 -14.74 22.70
C GLY A 2 -2.03 -14.73 21.39
N ASP A 3 -2.71 -15.03 20.28
CA ASP A 3 -2.15 -14.89 18.95
C ASP A 3 -1.69 -13.44 18.72
N HIS A 4 -0.45 -13.28 18.27
CA HIS A 4 0.06 -12.00 17.83
C HIS A 4 -0.48 -11.72 16.43
N VAL A 5 -1.50 -10.87 16.34
CA VAL A 5 -2.11 -10.48 15.06
C VAL A 5 -1.39 -9.24 14.52
N HIS A 6 -0.89 -9.31 13.28
CA HIS A 6 -0.28 -8.16 12.62
C HIS A 6 -1.36 -7.32 11.96
N VAL A 7 -1.72 -6.21 12.58
CA VAL A 7 -2.59 -5.20 11.96
C VAL A 7 -1.70 -4.26 11.14
N ARG A 8 -1.90 -4.25 9.81
CA ARG A 8 -1.20 -3.33 8.90
C ARG A 8 -1.98 -2.02 8.83
N VAL A 9 -1.35 -0.94 9.28
CA VAL A 9 -1.87 0.41 9.09
C VAL A 9 -1.06 1.06 7.98
N SER A 10 -1.72 1.51 6.91
CA SER A 10 -1.08 2.30 5.86
C SER A 10 -0.61 3.63 6.47
N GLN A 11 0.68 3.91 6.36
CA GLN A 11 1.30 5.09 6.96
C GLN A 11 1.60 6.14 5.91
N GLU A 12 2.04 5.71 4.74
CA GLU A 12 2.46 6.60 3.67
C GLU A 12 2.23 5.96 2.31
N LEU A 13 1.87 6.79 1.33
CA LEU A 13 1.79 6.46 -0.07
C LEU A 13 2.73 7.41 -0.82
N SER A 14 3.59 6.84 -1.66
CA SER A 14 4.64 7.55 -2.40
C SER A 14 4.70 7.03 -3.84
N VAL A 15 5.32 7.77 -4.75
CA VAL A 15 5.53 7.35 -6.14
C VAL A 15 7.04 7.20 -6.39
N SER A 16 7.43 6.07 -6.98
CA SER A 16 8.81 5.77 -7.39
C SER A 16 9.27 6.65 -8.55
N GLU A 17 10.58 6.76 -8.76
CA GLU A 17 11.16 7.40 -9.95
C GLU A 17 10.73 6.68 -11.24
N GLU A 18 10.41 5.39 -11.14
CA GLU A 18 9.89 4.54 -12.22
C GLU A 18 8.38 4.66 -12.42
N GLY A 19 7.69 5.49 -11.63
CA GLY A 19 6.25 5.74 -11.74
C GLY A 19 5.36 4.76 -10.95
N GLU A 20 5.94 3.84 -10.20
CA GLU A 20 5.19 2.87 -9.40
C GLU A 20 4.59 3.50 -8.14
N LEU A 21 3.41 3.04 -7.74
CA LEU A 21 2.83 3.44 -6.45
C LEU A 21 3.43 2.56 -5.35
N VAL A 22 3.98 3.19 -4.33
CA VAL A 22 4.62 2.53 -3.18
C VAL A 22 3.81 2.81 -1.92
N GLU A 23 3.31 1.75 -1.27
CA GLU A 23 2.65 1.82 0.03
C GLU A 23 3.60 1.35 1.13
N HIS A 24 3.78 2.20 2.14
CA HIS A 24 4.45 1.85 3.39
C HIS A 24 3.43 1.60 4.49
N SER A 25 3.47 0.40 5.07
CA SER A 25 2.67 0.04 6.23
C SER A 25 3.57 -0.45 7.36
N ARG A 26 3.21 -0.15 8.61
CA ARG A 26 3.93 -0.67 9.76
C ARG A 26 2.98 -1.20 10.81
N CYS A 27 3.41 -2.28 11.46
CA CYS A 27 2.70 -2.93 12.54
C CYS A 27 3.09 -2.27 13.87
N GLN A 28 2.20 -2.32 14.86
CA GLN A 28 2.50 -1.85 16.22
C GLN A 28 3.64 -2.64 16.89
N CYS A 29 3.95 -3.84 16.42
CA CYS A 29 5.11 -4.61 16.89
C CYS A 29 6.46 -4.11 16.32
N GLY A 30 6.45 -3.11 15.44
CA GLY A 30 7.64 -2.50 14.86
C GLY A 30 8.05 -3.03 13.49
N ALA A 31 7.40 -4.09 12.98
CA ALA A 31 7.63 -4.56 11.62
C ALA A 31 7.15 -3.55 10.58
N THR A 32 7.94 -3.32 9.53
CA THR A 32 7.62 -2.46 8.40
C THR A 32 7.47 -3.30 7.14
N PHE A 33 6.50 -2.96 6.32
CA PHE A 33 6.18 -3.61 5.05
C PHE A 33 6.07 -2.56 3.97
N THR A 34 6.62 -2.86 2.80
CA THR A 34 6.48 -2.05 1.60
C THR A 34 5.76 -2.88 0.54
N ARG A 35 4.73 -2.31 -0.08
CA ARG A 35 4.08 -2.87 -1.26
C ARG A 35 4.32 -1.92 -2.43
N VAL A 36 4.76 -2.49 -3.55
CA VAL A 36 4.91 -1.75 -4.80
C VAL A 36 3.80 -2.22 -5.71
N PHE A 37 3.09 -1.27 -6.31
CA PHE A 37 2.07 -1.50 -7.31
C PHE A 37 2.61 -0.96 -8.62
N ASP A 38 2.81 -1.84 -9.60
CA ASP A 38 3.05 -1.45 -10.98
C ASP A 38 1.86 -0.61 -11.44
N ALA A 39 2.13 0.65 -11.77
CA ALA A 39 1.21 1.46 -12.55
C ALA A 39 1.39 1.05 -14.02
N ASP A 40 0.95 -0.16 -14.36
CA ASP A 40 0.73 -0.50 -15.77
C ASP A 40 -0.25 0.54 -16.33
N ASP A 41 -0.07 0.99 -17.57
CA ASP A 41 -0.70 2.12 -18.27
C ASP A 41 -2.25 2.03 -18.38
N GLY A 42 -2.89 1.17 -17.59
CA GLY A 42 -4.34 1.08 -17.44
C GLY A 42 -4.91 2.39 -16.95
N GLU A 43 -5.72 3.02 -17.81
CA GLU A 43 -6.54 4.18 -17.48
C GLU A 43 -7.13 4.03 -16.06
N PRO A 44 -7.06 5.08 -15.22
CA PRO A 44 -7.64 5.01 -13.89
C PRO A 44 -9.10 4.60 -14.03
N GLU A 45 -9.52 3.58 -13.29
CA GLU A 45 -10.90 3.12 -13.31
C GLU A 45 -11.82 4.29 -12.98
N HIS A 46 -12.45 4.83 -14.02
CA HIS A 46 -13.35 5.97 -13.92
C HIS A 46 -14.47 5.54 -12.97
N PRO A 47 -14.73 6.27 -11.87
CA PRO A 47 -15.88 5.98 -11.03
C PRO A 47 -17.12 6.17 -11.91
N GLY A 48 -17.70 5.06 -12.34
CA GLY A 48 -18.91 5.03 -13.16
C GLY A 48 -19.98 5.81 -12.42
N ARG A 49 -20.21 7.05 -12.85
CA ARG A 49 -21.29 7.89 -12.36
C ARG A 49 -22.55 7.43 -13.08
N SER A 50 -23.30 6.55 -12.40
CA SER A 50 -24.67 6.16 -12.74
C SER A 50 -25.58 7.37 -12.86
#